data_AF-A0A937MPK9-F1
#
_entry.id   AF-A0A937MPK9-F1
#
_cell.length_a   1.000
_cell.length_b   1.000
_cell.length_c   1.000
_cell.angle_alpha   90.00
_cell.angle_beta   90.00
_cell.angle_gamma   90.00
#
_symmetry.space_group_name_H-M   'P 1'
#
loop_
_entity.id
_entity.type
_entity.pdbx_description
1 polymer ?
#
loop_
_entity_poly.entity_id
_entity_poly.type
_entity_poly.pdbx_seq_one_letter_code
_entity_poly.pdbx_strand_id
1 'polypeptide(L)'
;MWLTLEWMEWTVPTAIFCGTIILTVIGMAVWQTVAPSLERRGFLPIPTTPGDRLFIGILTSVYIFFAWIGLTHFALWILLIVVVCWIIIVMIWG
;
A
#
# COMPACT_ATOMS: atom_id res chain seq x y z
N MET A 1 2.81 34.92 -5.19
CA MET A 1 3.49 33.62 -5.29
C MET A 1 2.57 32.70 -6.06
N TRP A 2 2.95 32.33 -7.28
CA TRP A 2 2.15 31.43 -8.11
C TRP A 2 2.42 29.99 -7.64
N LEU A 3 1.36 29.24 -7.35
CA LEU A 3 1.44 27.80 -7.08
C LEU A 3 1.47 27.07 -8.43
N THR A 4 2.59 27.13 -9.16
CA THR A 4 2.76 26.32 -10.37
C THR A 4 3.14 24.89 -9.98
N LEU A 5 2.61 23.91 -10.71
CA LEU A 5 2.89 22.48 -10.48
C LEU A 5 4.24 22.04 -11.08
N GLU A 6 5.07 22.96 -11.56
CA GLU A 6 6.33 22.70 -12.28
C GLU A 6 7.43 22.03 -11.43
N TRP A 7 7.22 21.88 -10.11
CA TRP A 7 8.18 21.28 -9.19
C TRP A 7 8.34 19.75 -9.38
N MET A 8 7.36 19.07 -9.99
CA MET A 8 7.48 17.67 -10.41
C MET A 8 7.31 17.57 -11.93
N GLU A 9 8.06 16.66 -12.54
CA GLU A 9 7.81 16.18 -13.89
C GLU A 9 6.50 15.35 -13.90
N TRP A 10 5.39 16.04 -14.13
CA TRP A 10 4.06 15.44 -14.16
C TRP A 10 3.86 14.65 -15.45
N THR A 11 4.25 13.38 -15.41
CA THR A 11 3.87 12.40 -16.41
C THR A 11 2.61 11.66 -15.98
N VAL A 12 1.89 11.05 -16.93
CA VAL A 12 0.70 10.24 -16.64
C VAL A 12 0.99 9.15 -15.58
N PRO A 13 2.10 8.38 -15.66
CA PRO A 13 2.46 7.42 -14.62
C PRO A 13 2.69 8.06 -13.24
N THR A 14 3.40 9.19 -13.17
CA THR A 14 3.67 9.90 -11.90
C THR A 14 2.38 10.40 -11.26
N ALA A 15 1.48 10.99 -12.06
CA ALA A 15 0.20 11.49 -11.57
C ALA A 15 -0.67 10.38 -10.99
N ILE A 16 -0.70 9.20 -11.65
CA ILE A 16 -1.42 8.03 -11.16
C ILE A 16 -0.83 7.55 -9.82
N PHE A 17 0.50 7.42 -9.72
CA PHE A 17 1.16 6.99 -8.48
C PHE A 17 0.92 7.93 -7.30
N CYS A 18 1.06 9.25 -7.52
CA CYS A 18 0.77 10.23 -6.49
C CYS A 18 -0.72 10.20 -6.09
N GLY A 19 -1.62 10.07 -7.08
CA GLY A 19 -3.05 9.94 -6.84
C GLY A 19 -3.41 8.70 -6.02
N THR A 20 -2.82 7.55 -6.32
CA THR A 20 -3.09 6.31 -5.55
C THR A 20 -2.59 6.40 -4.12
N ILE A 21 -1.45 7.04 -3.85
CA ILE A 21 -0.98 7.28 -2.48
C ILE A 21 -1.96 8.17 -1.73
N ILE A 22 -2.37 9.30 -2.32
CA ILE A 22 -3.31 10.22 -1.70
C ILE A 22 -4.64 9.52 -1.39
N LEU A 23 -5.17 8.75 -2.34
CA LEU A 23 -6.39 7.96 -2.14
C LEU A 23 -6.23 6.92 -1.01
N THR A 24 -5.07 6.27 -0.93
CA THR A 24 -4.79 5.29 0.13
C THR A 24 -4.76 5.95 1.50
N VAL A 25 -4.13 7.12 1.64
CA VAL A 25 -4.07 7.88 2.89
C VAL A 25 -5.48 8.36 3.30
N ILE A 26 -6.24 8.92 2.35
CA ILE A 26 -7.62 9.37 2.61
C ILE A 26 -8.50 8.19 3.00
N GLY A 27 -8.40 7.07 2.28
CA GLY A 27 -9.15 5.84 2.58
C GLY A 27 -8.87 5.35 4.00
N MET A 28 -7.61 5.39 4.45
CA MET A 28 -7.26 5.00 5.81
C MET A 28 -7.72 6.01 6.86
N ALA A 29 -7.65 7.31 6.57
CA ALA A 29 -8.18 8.33 7.47
C ALA A 29 -9.70 8.16 7.68
N VAL A 30 -10.46 7.89 6.61
CA VAL A 30 -11.90 7.58 6.69
C VAL A 30 -12.15 6.28 7.42
N TRP A 31 -11.36 5.24 7.17
CA TRP A 31 -11.53 3.95 7.85
C TRP A 31 -11.30 4.07 9.35
N GLN A 32 -10.29 4.83 9.78
CA GLN A 32 -9.99 5.07 11.19
C GLN A 32 -11.07 5.91 11.88
N THR A 33 -11.72 6.85 11.18
CA THR A 33 -12.83 7.62 11.76
C THR A 33 -14.10 6.80 11.89
N VAL A 34 -14.37 5.90 10.94
CA VAL A 34 -15.57 5.03 10.94
C VAL A 34 -15.43 3.84 11.89
N ALA A 35 -14.26 3.22 11.95
CA ALA A 35 -13.99 2.03 12.74
C ALA A 35 -12.73 2.22 13.60
N PRO A 36 -12.82 2.97 14.71
CA PRO A 36 -11.70 3.15 15.64
C PRO A 36 -11.31 1.79 16.21
N SER A 37 -10.26 1.22 15.63
CA SER A 37 -9.79 -0.11 15.95
C SER A 37 -8.69 0.02 16.98
N LEU A 38 -8.94 -0.51 18.18
CA LEU A 38 -7.92 -0.62 19.24
C LEU A 38 -6.70 -1.38 18.72
N GLU A 39 -5.51 -0.95 19.15
CA GLU A 39 -4.24 -1.62 18.84
C GLU A 39 -4.34 -3.12 19.18
N ARG A 40 -4.38 -3.95 18.13
CA ARG A 40 -4.27 -5.40 18.29
C ARG A 40 -2.80 -5.79 18.23
N ARG A 41 -2.35 -6.54 19.23
CA ARG A 41 -1.07 -7.26 19.19
C ARG A 41 -1.33 -8.59 18.48
N GLY A 42 -1.09 -8.62 17.18
CA GLY A 42 -1.24 -9.79 16.33
C GLY A 42 0.07 -10.56 16.21
N PHE A 43 0.44 -10.88 14.97
CA PHE A 43 1.61 -11.70 14.64
C PHE A 43 2.97 -10.99 14.86
N LEU A 44 3.01 -9.66 14.80
CA LEU A 44 4.19 -8.88 15.22
C LEU A 44 4.00 -8.46 16.69
N PRO A 45 4.97 -8.70 17.59
CA PRO A 45 4.92 -8.28 19.01
C PRO A 45 5.13 -6.75 19.19
N ILE A 46 4.63 -5.96 18.25
CA ILE A 46 4.64 -4.49 18.24
C ILE A 46 3.18 -4.04 18.11
N PRO A 47 2.71 -3.05 18.88
CA PRO A 47 1.40 -2.47 18.65
C PRO A 47 1.36 -1.83 17.26
N THR A 48 0.63 -2.44 16.33
CA THR A 48 0.40 -1.87 14.98
C THR A 48 -1.00 -1.31 14.91
N THR A 49 -1.15 -0.09 14.41
CA THR A 49 -2.45 0.44 14.03
C THR A 49 -2.93 -0.21 12.71
N PRO A 50 -4.22 -0.17 12.37
CA PRO A 50 -4.70 -0.59 11.05
C PRO A 50 -3.99 0.12 9.89
N GLY A 51 -3.62 1.40 10.11
CA GLY A 51 -2.80 2.21 9.22
C GLY A 51 -1.47 1.53 8.91
N ASP A 52 -0.77 1.12 9.96
CA ASP A 52 0.55 0.49 9.86
C ASP A 52 0.48 -0.86 9.14
N ARG A 53 -0.57 -1.65 9.38
CA ARG A 53 -0.81 -2.93 8.68
C ARG A 53 -0.96 -2.75 7.18
N LEU A 54 -1.74 -1.75 6.75
CA LEU A 54 -1.91 -1.46 5.32
C LEU A 54 -0.58 -1.00 4.69
N PHE A 55 0.16 -0.11 5.36
CA PHE A 55 1.44 0.37 4.86
C PHE A 55 2.46 -0.78 4.70
N ILE A 56 2.57 -1.65 5.71
CA ILE A 56 3.41 -2.85 5.65
C ILE A 56 2.95 -3.79 4.53
N GLY A 57 1.64 -3.97 4.35
CA GLY A 57 1.07 -4.77 3.26
C GLY A 57 1.46 -4.24 1.87
N ILE A 58 1.35 -2.93 1.64
CA ILE A 58 1.76 -2.31 0.37
C ILE A 58 3.27 -2.41 0.17
N LEU A 59 4.07 -2.08 1.20
CA LEU A 59 5.52 -2.08 1.13
C LEU A 59 6.07 -3.48 0.82
N THR A 60 5.59 -4.50 1.53
CA THR A 60 5.95 -5.90 1.26
C THR A 60 5.50 -6.37 -0.13
N SER A 61 4.35 -5.92 -0.60
CA SER A 61 3.86 -6.21 -1.95
C SER A 61 4.77 -5.63 -3.04
N VAL A 62 5.30 -4.42 -2.85
CA VAL A 62 6.28 -3.82 -3.78
C VAL A 62 7.56 -4.65 -3.82
N TYR A 63 8.06 -5.11 -2.68
CA TYR A 63 9.22 -6.00 -2.64
C TYR A 63 8.96 -7.33 -3.34
N ILE A 64 7.78 -7.92 -3.17
CA ILE A 64 7.36 -9.13 -3.90
C ILE A 64 7.35 -8.86 -5.42
N PHE A 65 6.85 -7.70 -5.85
CA PHE A 65 6.90 -7.28 -7.25
C PHE A 65 8.31 -7.15 -7.80
N PHE A 66 9.21 -6.51 -7.06
CA PHE A 66 10.61 -6.38 -7.48
C PHE A 66 11.32 -7.73 -7.52
N ALA A 67 11.10 -8.59 -6.54
CA ALA A 67 11.65 -9.95 -6.55
C ALA A 67 11.14 -10.76 -7.76
N TRP A 68 9.85 -10.66 -8.09
CA TRP A 68 9.27 -11.37 -9.23
C TRP A 68 9.84 -10.89 -10.57
N ILE A 69 9.93 -9.58 -10.78
CA ILE A 69 10.49 -9.00 -12.01
C ILE A 69 11.98 -9.32 -12.13
N GLY A 70 12.72 -9.31 -11.02
CA GLY A 70 14.15 -9.59 -11.00
C GLY A 70 14.51 -11.06 -11.18
N LEU A 71 13.66 -11.99 -10.73
CA LEU A 71 13.96 -13.43 -10.70
C LEU A 71 13.20 -14.24 -11.76
N THR A 72 12.12 -13.71 -12.32
CA THR A 72 11.23 -14.48 -13.21
C THR A 72 10.78 -13.68 -14.44
N HIS A 73 10.43 -14.39 -15.51
CA HIS A 73 9.83 -13.81 -16.72
C HIS A 73 8.34 -14.18 -16.87
N PHE A 74 7.71 -14.65 -15.79
CA PHE A 74 6.31 -15.08 -15.80
C PHE A 74 5.35 -13.89 -15.84
N ALA A 75 4.14 -14.14 -16.33
CA ALA A 75 3.11 -13.12 -16.48
C ALA A 75 2.77 -12.42 -15.15
N LEU A 76 2.79 -11.08 -15.17
CA LEU A 76 2.52 -10.21 -14.02
C LEU A 76 1.09 -10.38 -13.46
N TRP A 77 0.15 -10.87 -14.28
CA TRP A 77 -1.24 -11.11 -13.88
C TRP A 77 -1.35 -12.12 -12.74
N ILE A 78 -0.50 -13.15 -12.72
CA ILE A 78 -0.49 -14.18 -11.68
C ILE A 78 -0.02 -13.56 -10.36
N LEU A 79 1.01 -12.73 -10.44
CA LEU A 79 1.56 -12.03 -9.28
C LEU A 79 0.57 -11.04 -8.66
N LEU A 80 -0.23 -10.36 -9.48
CA LEU A 80 -1.25 -9.43 -9.00
C LEU A 80 -2.21 -10.14 -8.02
N ILE A 81 -2.67 -11.34 -8.37
CA ILE A 81 -3.55 -12.15 -7.50
C ILE A 81 -2.82 -12.51 -6.20
N VAL A 82 -1.56 -12.95 -6.29
CA VAL A 82 -0.74 -13.29 -5.11
C VAL A 82 -0.61 -12.11 -4.16
N VAL A 83 -0.37 -10.92 -4.71
CA VAL A 83 -0.19 -9.68 -3.94
C VAL A 83 -1.49 -9.22 -3.30
N VAL A 84 -2.62 -9.32 -3.99
CA VAL A 84 -3.93 -9.00 -3.40
C VAL A 84 -4.25 -9.96 -2.25
N CYS A 85 -4.02 -11.26 -2.44
CA CYS A 85 -4.16 -12.25 -1.37
C CYS A 85 -3.23 -11.93 -0.19
N TRP A 86 -1.98 -11.53 -0.46
CA TRP A 86 -1.01 -11.15 0.56
C TRP A 86 -1.48 -9.95 1.39
N ILE A 87 -1.95 -8.87 0.75
CA ILE A 87 -2.47 -7.69 1.44
C ILE A 87 -3.67 -8.07 2.34
N ILE A 88 -4.59 -8.91 1.85
CA ILE A 88 -5.74 -9.37 2.65
C ILE A 88 -5.27 -10.15 3.88
N ILE A 89 -4.29 -11.04 3.72
CA ILE A 89 -3.72 -11.82 4.83
C ILE A 89 -3.10 -10.88 5.87
N VAL A 90 -2.30 -9.90 5.43
CA VAL A 90 -1.69 -8.91 6.33
C VAL A 90 -2.74 -8.07 7.07
N MET A 91 -3.84 -7.72 6.41
CA MET A 91 -4.94 -6.97 7.03
C MET A 91 -5.74 -7.79 8.06
N ILE A 92 -5.85 -9.11 7.88
CA ILE A 92 -6.58 -10.00 8.79
C ILE A 92 -5.72 -10.42 9.99
N TRP A 93 -4.45 -10.74 9.76
CA TRP A 93 -3.56 -11.39 10.73
C TRP A 93 -2.48 -10.47 11.31
N GLY A 94 -2.19 -9.34 10.65
CA GLY A 94 -1.33 -8.30 11.19
C GLY A 94 -1.92 -7.73 12.46
#